data_AF-A0A7H0JWL7-F1
#
_entry.id   AF-A0A7H0JWL7-F1
#
_cell.length_a   1.000
_cell.length_b   1.000
_cell.length_c   1.000
_cell.angle_alpha   90.00
_cell.angle_beta   90.00
_cell.angle_gamma   90.00
#
_symmetry.space_group_name_H-M   'P 1'
#
loop_
_entity.id
_entity.type
_entity.pdbx_description
1 polymer ?
#
loop_
_entity_poly.entity_id
_entity_poly.type
_entity_poly.pdbx_seq_one_letter_code
_entity_poly.pdbx_strand_id
1 'polypeptide(L)'
;MDFPEWQKHVNQVVADTGEWIGLANADGVPVCDFPAAESVEAPRTRLAVADHQVVIPARGRIAPTNGIVERLLAPNIGVFDESGYLAPATGGNYLVVIARPGIRLAFDVVFATGEGPADAPERLTVGGVSLTDLLDAHPCPSIPHTWEGGEFTEWREDAGGPYRKPRQLAPVELATRADGYTVTGPAVRVIRDLCQDSFDAVNALKGWTDPHLVVDYGVASASGERITIQVQDDPLWSTILAPAESAGVNVWVELWWPGDPPITVRGPRLAPDKATGERFGPPVRKTFNHPVGRVCVQEVGRS
;
A
#
# COMPACT_ATOMS: atom_id res chain seq x y z
N MET A 1 19.00 7.65 11.46
CA MET A 1 19.30 8.16 10.12
C MET A 1 18.09 8.91 9.62
N ASP A 2 18.31 10.07 9.01
CA ASP A 2 17.26 10.73 8.23
C ASP A 2 17.09 10.06 6.85
N PHE A 3 16.10 10.48 6.06
CA PHE A 3 15.87 9.89 4.72
C PHE A 3 17.05 10.07 3.76
N PRO A 4 17.69 11.25 3.65
CA PRO A 4 18.89 11.42 2.84
C PRO A 4 20.04 10.47 3.22
N GLU A 5 20.27 10.24 4.51
CA GLU A 5 21.26 9.27 4.99
C GLU A 5 20.88 7.84 4.61
N TRP A 6 19.62 7.45 4.83
CA TRP A 6 19.12 6.14 4.43
C TRP A 6 19.24 5.90 2.94
N GLN A 7 18.86 6.88 2.11
CA GLN A 7 18.92 6.73 0.66
C GLN A 7 20.37 6.60 0.17
N LYS A 8 21.31 7.36 0.75
CA LYS A 8 22.75 7.22 0.46
C LYS A 8 23.26 5.84 0.83
N HIS A 9 22.92 5.36 2.04
CA HIS A 9 23.30 4.04 2.51
C HIS A 9 22.75 2.94 1.61
N VAL A 10 21.45 2.94 1.33
CA VAL A 10 20.80 1.95 0.46
C VAL A 10 21.40 1.95 -0.94
N ASN A 11 21.60 3.13 -1.54
CA ASN A 11 22.21 3.23 -2.87
C ASN A 11 23.66 2.73 -2.88
N GLN A 12 24.43 2.99 -1.81
CA GLN A 12 25.79 2.49 -1.67
C GLN A 12 25.80 0.96 -1.57
N VAL A 13 24.95 0.38 -0.72
CA VAL A 13 24.84 -1.07 -0.58
C VAL A 13 24.42 -1.70 -1.91
N VAL A 14 23.40 -1.17 -2.60
CA VAL A 14 22.98 -1.66 -3.91
C VAL A 14 24.11 -1.58 -4.95
N ALA A 15 24.92 -0.51 -4.94
CA ALA A 15 26.07 -0.39 -5.83
C ALA A 15 27.17 -1.42 -5.52
N ASP A 16 27.39 -1.75 -4.25
CA ASP A 16 28.46 -2.64 -3.80
C ASP A 16 28.07 -4.13 -3.89
N THR A 17 26.83 -4.48 -3.55
CA THR A 17 26.36 -5.87 -3.39
C THR A 17 25.31 -6.28 -4.41
N GLY A 18 24.73 -5.32 -5.15
CA GLY A 18 23.64 -5.55 -6.10
C GLY A 18 22.24 -5.59 -5.46
N GLU A 19 22.14 -5.65 -4.14
CA GLU A 19 20.86 -5.73 -3.43
C GLU A 19 20.98 -5.22 -1.99
N TRP A 20 20.00 -4.44 -1.57
CA TRP A 20 19.76 -4.10 -0.17
C TRP A 20 18.42 -4.68 0.28
N ILE A 21 18.40 -5.29 1.46
CA ILE A 21 17.19 -5.78 2.13
C ILE A 21 17.13 -5.11 3.49
N GLY A 22 15.97 -4.59 3.87
CA GLY A 22 15.78 -3.92 5.14
C GLY A 22 14.36 -4.00 5.66
N LEU A 23 14.22 -3.68 6.95
CA LEU A 23 12.94 -3.51 7.61
C LEU A 23 12.56 -2.02 7.60
N ALA A 24 11.31 -1.72 7.24
CA ALA A 24 10.70 -0.41 7.43
C ALA A 24 9.49 -0.53 8.36
N ASN A 25 9.13 0.55 9.05
CA ASN A 25 7.93 0.58 9.89
C ASN A 25 6.64 0.64 9.03
N ALA A 26 5.48 0.72 9.68
CA ALA A 26 4.17 0.83 9.04
C ALA A 26 4.06 2.02 8.07
N ASP A 27 4.78 3.11 8.34
CA ASP A 27 4.82 4.31 7.51
C ASP A 27 5.85 4.21 6.36
N GLY A 28 6.51 3.07 6.18
CA GLY A 28 7.53 2.85 5.15
C GLY A 28 8.87 3.54 5.44
N VAL A 29 9.10 4.00 6.66
CA VAL A 29 10.38 4.58 7.11
C VAL A 29 11.37 3.45 7.43
N PRO A 30 12.57 3.43 6.84
CA PRO A 30 13.57 2.40 7.14
C PRO A 30 14.00 2.40 8.61
N VAL A 31 14.07 1.21 9.20
CA VAL A 31 14.37 0.98 10.62
C VAL A 31 15.73 0.31 10.77
N CYS A 32 16.00 -0.76 10.03
CA CYS A 32 17.28 -1.47 10.09
C CYS A 32 17.55 -2.31 8.84
N ASP A 33 18.83 -2.60 8.60
CA ASP A 33 19.28 -3.51 7.54
C ASP A 33 19.01 -4.96 7.90
N PHE A 34 18.69 -5.79 6.90
CA PHE A 34 18.79 -7.24 7.02
C PHE A 34 20.26 -7.66 6.98
N PRO A 35 20.66 -8.70 7.73
CA PRO A 35 21.91 -9.38 7.46
C PRO A 35 21.84 -10.02 6.06
N ALA A 36 22.97 -10.54 5.58
CA ALA A 36 22.97 -11.32 4.34
C ALA A 36 21.92 -12.45 4.43
N ALA A 37 20.94 -12.41 3.53
CA ALA A 37 19.87 -13.40 3.49
C ALA A 37 20.40 -14.76 3.02
N GLU A 38 19.88 -15.84 3.60
CA GLU A 38 20.12 -17.21 3.15
C GLU A 38 19.30 -17.51 1.90
N SER A 39 18.07 -17.00 1.84
CA SER A 39 17.21 -17.07 0.66
C SER A 39 16.27 -15.86 0.58
N VAL A 40 15.91 -15.50 -0.65
CA VAL A 40 15.02 -14.39 -0.97
C VAL A 40 14.11 -14.82 -2.11
N GLU A 41 12.82 -14.96 -1.82
CA GLU A 41 11.75 -15.12 -2.81
C GLU A 41 10.91 -13.85 -2.79
N ALA A 42 11.07 -13.03 -3.85
CA ALA A 42 10.38 -11.76 -3.99
C ALA A 42 9.87 -11.59 -5.42
N PRO A 43 8.91 -12.42 -5.85
CA PRO A 43 8.32 -12.31 -7.17
C PRO A 43 7.59 -10.98 -7.32
N ARG A 44 7.55 -10.51 -8.57
CA ARG A 44 6.63 -9.46 -8.99
C ARG A 44 5.62 -10.10 -9.92
N THR A 45 4.46 -10.47 -9.37
CA THR A 45 3.40 -11.12 -10.14
C THR A 45 2.50 -10.06 -10.77
N ARG A 46 2.12 -10.28 -12.02
CA ARG A 46 1.19 -9.40 -12.74
C ARG A 46 -0.21 -9.57 -12.16
N LEU A 47 -0.90 -8.47 -11.88
CA LEU A 47 -2.31 -8.47 -11.45
C LEU A 47 -2.61 -9.43 -10.29
N ALA A 48 -1.65 -9.63 -9.41
CA ALA A 48 -1.82 -10.44 -8.23
C ALA A 48 -1.07 -9.77 -7.07
N VAL A 49 -1.61 -9.97 -5.87
CA VAL A 49 -0.84 -9.77 -4.66
C VAL A 49 0.27 -10.82 -4.68
N ALA A 50 1.52 -10.36 -4.72
CA ALA A 50 2.67 -11.24 -4.77
C ALA A 50 3.13 -11.55 -3.34
N ASP A 51 3.25 -12.84 -3.02
CA ASP A 51 3.82 -13.29 -1.76
C ASP A 51 5.34 -13.19 -1.81
N HIS A 52 5.94 -12.88 -0.66
CA HIS A 52 7.37 -12.86 -0.48
C HIS A 52 7.77 -13.72 0.71
N GLN A 53 9.00 -14.22 0.66
CA GLN A 53 9.64 -14.91 1.75
C GLN A 53 11.13 -14.57 1.78
N VAL A 54 11.63 -14.08 2.92
CA VAL A 54 13.07 -13.90 3.17
C VAL A 54 13.47 -14.76 4.35
N VAL A 55 14.57 -15.50 4.21
CA VAL A 55 15.19 -16.26 5.30
C VAL A 55 16.52 -15.62 5.66
N ILE A 56 16.70 -15.31 6.94
CA ILE A 56 17.93 -14.72 7.47
C ILE A 56 18.47 -15.48 8.67
N PRO A 57 19.78 -15.38 8.95
CA PRO A 57 20.31 -15.81 10.23
C PRO A 57 19.73 -14.95 11.37
N ALA A 58 19.17 -15.61 12.37
CA ALA A 58 18.59 -14.95 13.55
C ALA A 58 19.66 -14.55 14.58
N ARG A 59 20.84 -15.18 14.54
CA ARG A 59 21.98 -14.79 15.37
C ARG A 59 22.75 -13.63 14.73
N GLY A 60 23.02 -12.60 15.52
CA GLY A 60 23.86 -11.50 15.09
C GLY A 60 25.33 -11.91 15.03
N ARG A 61 26.12 -11.22 14.19
CA ARG A 61 27.59 -11.37 14.20
C ARG A 61 28.27 -10.73 15.42
N ILE A 62 27.60 -9.75 16.06
CA ILE A 62 28.14 -8.91 17.15
C ILE A 62 27.28 -9.02 18.42
N ALA A 63 25.96 -8.89 18.29
CA ALA A 63 25.00 -9.16 19.36
C ALA A 63 24.52 -10.63 19.29
N PRO A 64 24.16 -11.27 20.41
CA PRO A 64 23.72 -12.67 20.42
C PRO A 64 22.49 -12.92 19.55
N THR A 65 21.61 -11.92 19.42
CA THR A 65 20.40 -11.96 18.60
C THR A 65 20.37 -10.76 17.66
N ASN A 66 19.91 -10.97 16.43
CA ASN A 66 19.72 -9.91 15.45
C ASN A 66 18.56 -8.99 15.86
N GLY A 67 18.73 -7.67 15.79
CA GLY A 67 17.69 -6.70 16.17
C GLY A 67 16.38 -6.81 15.36
N ILE A 68 16.38 -7.51 14.23
CA ILE A 68 15.15 -7.85 13.47
C ILE A 68 14.31 -8.88 14.22
N VAL A 69 14.95 -9.87 14.83
CA VAL A 69 14.28 -10.92 15.60
C VAL A 69 13.57 -10.30 16.80
N GLU A 70 14.20 -9.34 17.46
CA GLU A 70 13.57 -8.60 18.56
C GLU A 70 12.33 -7.81 18.10
N ARG A 71 12.36 -7.25 16.89
CA ARG A 71 11.24 -6.47 16.36
C ARG A 71 10.07 -7.32 15.88
N LEU A 72 10.38 -8.44 15.22
CA LEU A 72 9.39 -9.29 14.56
C LEU A 72 8.87 -10.42 15.44
N LEU A 73 9.68 -10.95 16.36
CA LEU A 73 9.26 -12.03 17.26
C LEU A 73 9.00 -11.54 18.70
N ALA A 74 9.84 -10.66 19.25
CA ALA A 74 9.84 -10.45 20.71
C ALA A 74 8.59 -9.80 21.35
N PRO A 75 7.70 -9.06 20.67
CA PRO A 75 6.52 -8.59 21.37
C PRO A 75 5.46 -9.68 21.64
N ASN A 76 5.51 -10.88 21.02
CA ASN A 76 4.40 -11.86 21.12
C ASN A 76 4.78 -13.35 21.08
N ILE A 77 6.00 -13.75 21.42
CA ILE A 77 6.26 -15.17 21.68
C ILE A 77 5.44 -15.59 22.93
N GLY A 78 4.35 -16.31 22.72
CA GLY A 78 3.60 -17.01 23.78
C GLY A 78 2.44 -16.25 24.44
N VAL A 79 1.95 -15.16 23.86
CA VAL A 79 0.67 -14.58 24.32
C VAL A 79 -0.44 -15.41 23.68
N PHE A 80 -1.23 -16.10 24.50
CA PHE A 80 -2.45 -16.74 24.06
C PHE A 80 -3.64 -15.82 24.35
N ASP A 81 -4.64 -15.78 23.48
CA ASP A 81 -5.90 -15.12 23.77
C ASP A 81 -6.65 -15.84 24.90
N GLU A 82 -7.75 -15.25 25.40
CA GLU A 82 -8.59 -15.85 26.45
C GLU A 82 -9.17 -17.23 26.06
N SER A 83 -9.06 -17.63 24.80
CA SER A 83 -9.52 -18.90 24.23
C SER A 83 -8.38 -19.90 23.98
N GLY A 84 -7.13 -19.57 24.34
CA GLY A 84 -5.98 -20.47 24.20
C GLY A 84 -5.38 -20.54 22.78
N TYR A 85 -5.75 -19.63 21.88
CA TYR A 85 -5.09 -19.47 20.58
C TYR A 85 -3.90 -18.52 20.71
N LEU A 86 -2.86 -18.69 19.89
CA LEU A 86 -1.78 -17.71 19.81
C LEU A 86 -2.39 -16.35 19.42
N ALA A 87 -2.26 -15.36 20.30
CA ALA A 87 -2.64 -14.00 20.02
C ALA A 87 -1.78 -13.49 18.85
N PRO A 88 -2.40 -12.92 17.79
CA PRO A 88 -1.66 -12.32 16.70
C PRO A 88 -0.63 -11.34 17.24
N ALA A 89 0.57 -11.35 16.65
CA ALA A 89 1.61 -10.45 17.09
C ALA A 89 1.13 -9.00 16.92
N THR A 90 0.75 -8.34 18.03
CA THR A 90 0.48 -6.90 18.09
C THR A 90 1.76 -6.05 18.03
N GLY A 91 2.90 -6.68 17.71
CA GLY A 91 4.13 -5.98 17.35
C GLY A 91 3.89 -5.24 16.04
N GLY A 92 4.26 -3.96 16.00
CA GLY A 92 3.83 -3.03 14.95
C GLY A 92 3.95 -3.57 13.53
N ASN A 93 3.07 -3.09 12.63
CA ASN A 93 3.14 -3.45 11.22
C ASN A 93 4.50 -3.01 10.65
N TYR A 94 5.18 -3.92 9.97
CA TYR A 94 6.47 -3.68 9.35
C TYR A 94 6.42 -4.06 7.88
N LEU A 95 7.26 -3.41 7.09
CA LEU A 95 7.49 -3.77 5.69
C LEU A 95 8.88 -4.38 5.54
N VAL A 96 9.00 -5.43 4.73
CA VAL A 96 10.28 -5.83 4.14
C VAL A 96 10.47 -5.05 2.84
N VAL A 97 11.58 -4.33 2.74
CA VAL A 97 11.92 -3.54 1.57
C VAL A 97 13.16 -4.15 0.91
N ILE A 98 13.05 -4.43 -0.38
CA ILE A 98 14.12 -4.97 -1.21
C ILE A 98 14.43 -3.95 -2.30
N ALA A 99 15.64 -3.40 -2.28
CA ALA A 99 16.13 -2.48 -3.30
C ALA A 99 17.19 -3.17 -4.17
N ARG A 100 17.03 -3.06 -5.49
CA ARG A 100 17.96 -3.52 -6.53
C ARG A 100 18.15 -2.38 -7.54
N PRO A 101 19.14 -2.46 -8.47
CA PRO A 101 19.31 -1.42 -9.47
C PRO A 101 18.01 -1.12 -10.24
N GLY A 102 17.49 0.10 -10.06
CA GLY A 102 16.29 0.59 -10.74
C GLY A 102 14.95 0.07 -10.21
N ILE A 103 14.91 -0.74 -9.15
CA ILE A 103 13.65 -1.26 -8.60
C ILE A 103 13.69 -1.32 -7.07
N ARG A 104 12.58 -0.90 -6.44
CA ARG A 104 12.33 -1.10 -5.01
C ARG A 104 11.00 -1.83 -4.84
N LEU A 105 11.07 -3.00 -4.23
CA LEU A 105 9.92 -3.80 -3.84
C LEU A 105 9.68 -3.61 -2.34
N ALA A 106 8.42 -3.59 -1.95
CA ALA A 106 8.02 -3.54 -0.56
C ALA A 106 6.88 -4.53 -0.32
N PHE A 107 6.96 -5.22 0.81
CA PHE A 107 6.02 -6.26 1.20
C PHE A 107 5.60 -6.04 2.64
N ASP A 108 4.30 -6.05 2.91
CA ASP A 108 3.76 -6.01 4.26
C ASP A 108 3.99 -7.35 4.95
N VAL A 109 4.52 -7.32 6.18
CA VAL A 109 4.87 -8.53 6.92
C VAL A 109 3.60 -9.15 7.49
N VAL A 110 3.25 -10.34 6.99
CA VAL A 110 2.10 -11.12 7.46
C VAL A 110 2.49 -12.05 8.60
N PHE A 111 3.69 -12.63 8.53
CA PHE A 111 4.20 -13.49 9.58
C PHE A 111 5.72 -13.45 9.68
N ALA A 112 6.22 -13.78 10.86
CA ALA A 112 7.63 -14.06 11.09
C ALA A 112 7.74 -15.31 11.96
N THR A 113 8.56 -16.27 11.55
CA THR A 113 8.77 -17.53 12.27
C THR A 113 10.26 -17.73 12.55
N GLY A 114 10.58 -18.01 13.82
CA GLY A 114 11.93 -18.39 14.23
C GLY A 114 12.08 -19.91 14.24
N GLU A 115 13.18 -20.42 13.69
CA GLU A 115 13.56 -21.83 13.78
C GLU A 115 14.77 -21.99 14.71
N GLY A 116 14.75 -23.03 15.55
CA GLY A 116 15.80 -23.30 16.55
C GLY A 116 15.27 -23.31 17.98
N PRO A 117 16.16 -23.32 18.99
CA PRO A 117 15.76 -23.22 20.40
C PRO A 117 14.94 -21.95 20.67
N ALA A 118 13.91 -22.05 21.50
CA ALA A 118 12.97 -20.95 21.77
C ALA A 118 13.63 -19.70 22.37
N ASP A 119 14.71 -19.89 23.11
CA ASP A 119 15.52 -18.83 23.73
C ASP A 119 16.62 -18.28 22.80
N ALA A 120 16.88 -18.94 21.67
CA ALA A 120 17.95 -18.60 20.75
C ALA A 120 17.67 -19.10 19.33
N PRO A 121 16.71 -18.48 18.59
CA PRO A 121 16.42 -18.86 17.22
C PRO A 121 17.68 -18.75 16.37
N GLU A 122 17.86 -19.70 15.46
CA GLU A 122 19.00 -19.80 14.55
C GLU A 122 18.67 -19.18 13.20
N ARG A 123 17.44 -19.35 12.73
CA ARG A 123 16.92 -18.73 11.50
C ARG A 123 15.64 -17.98 11.77
N LEU A 124 15.41 -16.95 10.98
CA LEU A 124 14.17 -16.21 10.92
C LEU A 124 13.65 -16.24 9.48
N THR A 125 12.44 -16.72 9.31
CA THR A 125 11.68 -16.62 8.06
C THR A 125 10.67 -15.51 8.21
N VAL A 126 10.68 -14.55 7.28
CA VAL A 126 9.72 -13.44 7.23
C VAL A 126 8.91 -13.60 5.95
N GLY A 127 7.59 -13.72 6.10
CA GLY A 127 6.66 -13.85 5.00
C GLY A 127 5.71 -12.66 4.93
N GLY A 128 5.30 -12.30 3.72
CA GLY A 128 4.51 -11.09 3.53
C GLY A 128 3.93 -10.95 2.13
N VAL A 129 3.12 -9.91 1.94
CA VAL A 129 2.37 -9.65 0.71
C VAL A 129 2.78 -8.32 0.10
N SER A 130 2.79 -8.21 -1.22
CA SER A 130 3.15 -6.96 -1.91
C SER A 130 2.24 -5.79 -1.49
N LEU A 131 2.74 -4.56 -1.56
CA LEU A 131 1.93 -3.36 -1.26
C LEU A 131 0.67 -3.19 -2.13
N THR A 132 0.51 -3.97 -3.20
CA THR A 132 -0.76 -4.03 -3.94
C THR A 132 -1.93 -4.45 -3.03
N ASP A 133 -1.67 -5.23 -1.99
CA ASP A 133 -2.68 -5.62 -0.99
C ASP A 133 -3.31 -4.42 -0.25
N LEU A 134 -2.60 -3.29 -0.16
CA LEU A 134 -3.16 -2.05 0.38
C LEU A 134 -4.40 -1.58 -0.39
N LEU A 135 -4.53 -1.92 -1.67
CA LEU A 135 -5.70 -1.58 -2.47
C LEU A 135 -6.93 -2.42 -2.07
N ASP A 136 -6.76 -3.60 -1.47
CA ASP A 136 -7.87 -4.41 -0.98
C ASP A 136 -8.32 -3.96 0.42
N ALA A 137 -7.41 -3.39 1.21
CA ALA A 137 -7.76 -2.72 2.46
C ALA A 137 -8.45 -1.35 2.26
N HIS A 138 -8.37 -0.78 1.04
CA HIS A 138 -8.83 0.57 0.76
C HIS A 138 -10.23 0.57 0.10
N PRO A 139 -11.22 1.32 0.62
CA PRO A 139 -12.57 1.32 0.06
C PRO A 139 -12.61 1.98 -1.32
N CYS A 140 -13.57 1.61 -2.18
CA CYS A 140 -13.82 2.27 -3.45
C CYS A 140 -15.19 2.98 -3.45
N PRO A 141 -15.29 4.21 -2.90
CA PRO A 141 -16.56 4.91 -2.81
C PRO A 141 -17.24 5.06 -4.17
N SER A 142 -18.50 4.69 -4.25
CA SER A 142 -19.38 4.90 -5.40
C SER A 142 -19.65 6.39 -5.65
N ILE A 143 -19.61 7.20 -4.59
CA ILE A 143 -19.78 8.65 -4.63
C ILE A 143 -18.66 9.34 -3.82
N PRO A 144 -17.41 9.37 -4.32
CA PRO A 144 -16.25 9.85 -3.55
C PRO A 144 -16.41 11.26 -2.95
N HIS A 145 -17.04 12.17 -3.69
CA HIS A 145 -17.20 13.56 -3.27
C HIS A 145 -18.12 13.77 -2.05
N THR A 146 -19.02 12.84 -1.73
CA THR A 146 -19.88 12.97 -0.53
C THR A 146 -19.13 12.59 0.74
N TRP A 147 -18.03 11.84 0.61
CA TRP A 147 -17.16 11.50 1.73
C TRP A 147 -16.24 12.66 2.12
N GLU A 148 -15.95 13.60 1.20
CA GLU A 148 -15.09 14.76 1.45
C GLU A 148 -15.60 15.69 2.57
N GLY A 149 -16.92 15.67 2.84
CA GLY A 149 -17.55 16.47 3.90
C GLY A 149 -17.92 15.70 5.17
N GLY A 150 -17.56 14.42 5.26
CA GLY A 150 -17.86 13.60 6.42
C GLY A 150 -16.95 13.92 7.61
N GLU A 151 -17.51 13.86 8.81
CA GLU A 151 -16.77 14.05 10.06
C GLU A 151 -16.98 12.82 10.96
N PHE A 152 -15.89 12.32 11.55
CA PHE A 152 -15.98 11.31 12.60
C PHE A 152 -16.54 11.95 13.86
N THR A 153 -17.68 11.44 14.31
CA THR A 153 -18.36 11.88 15.52
C THR A 153 -18.49 10.71 16.49
N GLU A 154 -18.64 11.02 17.79
CA GLU A 154 -18.91 9.99 18.78
C GLU A 154 -20.37 9.53 18.70
N TRP A 155 -20.57 8.25 18.43
CA TRP A 155 -21.87 7.59 18.41
C TRP A 155 -21.99 6.69 19.62
N ARG A 156 -23.15 6.75 20.28
CA ARG A 156 -23.46 5.96 21.48
C ARG A 156 -24.53 4.90 21.23
N GLU A 157 -25.22 4.98 20.10
CA GLU A 157 -26.30 4.09 19.70
C GLU A 157 -26.46 4.08 18.18
N ASP A 158 -27.17 3.07 17.68
CA ASP A 158 -27.73 3.05 16.33
C ASP A 158 -29.16 2.47 16.34
N ALA A 159 -29.70 2.14 15.16
CA ALA A 159 -31.03 1.56 15.03
C ALA A 159 -31.22 0.23 15.79
N GLY A 160 -30.13 -0.47 16.15
CA GLY A 160 -30.12 -1.67 16.97
C GLY A 160 -30.04 -1.42 18.48
N GLY A 161 -29.87 -0.17 18.91
CA GLY A 161 -29.80 0.24 20.31
C GLY A 161 -28.41 0.75 20.75
N PRO A 162 -28.19 0.91 22.07
CA PRO A 162 -26.97 1.52 22.59
C PRO A 162 -25.75 0.60 22.48
N TYR A 163 -24.60 1.19 22.16
CA TYR A 163 -23.32 0.50 22.16
C TYR A 163 -22.78 0.30 23.58
N ARG A 164 -22.15 -0.85 23.83
CA ARG A 164 -21.41 -1.10 25.09
C ARG A 164 -20.26 -0.11 25.29
N LYS A 165 -19.64 0.36 24.22
CA LYS A 165 -18.60 1.41 24.20
C LYS A 165 -18.93 2.40 23.09
N PRO A 166 -18.81 3.72 23.31
CA PRO A 166 -18.95 4.71 22.25
C PRO A 166 -18.02 4.39 21.07
N ARG A 167 -18.47 4.70 19.86
CA ARG A 167 -17.75 4.47 18.60
C ARG A 167 -17.50 5.79 17.90
N GLN A 168 -16.40 5.90 17.16
CA GLN A 168 -16.16 7.03 16.27
C GLN A 168 -16.62 6.63 14.88
N LEU A 169 -17.70 7.24 14.39
CA LEU A 169 -18.30 6.91 13.10
C LEU A 169 -18.50 8.19 12.29
N ALA A 170 -18.33 8.08 10.98
CA ALA A 170 -18.66 9.13 10.02
C ALA A 170 -19.78 8.61 9.10
N PRO A 171 -20.88 9.36 8.92
CA PRO A 171 -21.89 8.98 7.96
C PRO A 171 -21.31 9.11 6.55
N VAL A 172 -21.39 8.04 5.76
CA VAL A 172 -20.98 8.01 4.36
C VAL A 172 -22.14 7.56 3.50
N GLU A 173 -22.22 8.11 2.28
CA GLU A 173 -23.20 7.66 1.30
C GLU A 173 -22.66 6.41 0.59
N LEU A 174 -23.51 5.38 0.53
CA LEU A 174 -23.25 4.13 -0.17
C LEU A 174 -24.25 3.97 -1.32
N ALA A 175 -23.86 3.20 -2.33
CA ALA A 175 -24.67 2.90 -3.49
C ALA A 175 -25.96 2.18 -3.08
N THR A 176 -27.10 2.85 -3.26
CA THR A 176 -28.43 2.26 -3.01
C THR A 176 -29.08 1.66 -4.26
N ARG A 177 -28.46 1.84 -5.45
CA ARG A 177 -28.94 1.34 -6.74
C ARG A 177 -27.77 0.83 -7.56
N ALA A 178 -27.94 -0.34 -8.19
CA ALA A 178 -26.90 -0.99 -8.99
C ALA A 178 -26.44 -0.13 -10.19
N ASP A 179 -27.37 0.45 -10.95
CA ASP A 179 -27.02 1.06 -12.26
C ASP A 179 -26.52 2.52 -12.19
N GLY A 180 -26.51 3.14 -11.00
CA GLY A 180 -26.25 4.57 -10.85
C GLY A 180 -24.78 4.99 -10.86
N TYR A 181 -23.86 4.06 -10.61
CA TYR A 181 -22.45 4.36 -10.29
C TYR A 181 -21.50 3.68 -11.26
N THR A 182 -21.74 3.90 -12.55
CA THR A 182 -20.95 3.33 -13.64
C THR A 182 -19.99 4.37 -14.20
N VAL A 183 -18.71 4.01 -14.31
CA VAL A 183 -17.67 4.84 -14.92
C VAL A 183 -17.20 4.19 -16.23
N THR A 184 -17.20 4.96 -17.32
CA THR A 184 -16.83 4.47 -18.65
C THR A 184 -15.79 5.37 -19.31
N GLY A 185 -14.75 4.78 -19.89
CA GLY A 185 -13.69 5.53 -20.54
C GLY A 185 -12.48 4.66 -20.90
N PRO A 186 -11.38 5.27 -21.37
CA PRO A 186 -10.13 4.55 -21.61
C PRO A 186 -9.64 3.84 -20.34
N ALA A 187 -9.22 2.58 -20.46
CA ALA A 187 -8.98 1.68 -19.33
C ALA A 187 -8.02 2.25 -18.28
N VAL A 188 -6.82 2.66 -18.71
CA VAL A 188 -5.82 3.27 -17.83
C VAL A 188 -6.35 4.51 -17.15
N ARG A 189 -7.05 5.38 -17.88
CA ARG A 189 -7.62 6.62 -17.33
C ARG A 189 -8.68 6.32 -16.27
N VAL A 190 -9.64 5.45 -16.59
CA VAL A 190 -10.72 5.08 -15.67
C VAL A 190 -10.16 4.48 -14.39
N ILE A 191 -9.24 3.53 -14.49
CA ILE A 191 -8.64 2.88 -13.32
C ILE A 191 -7.84 3.89 -12.48
N ARG A 192 -7.00 4.72 -13.12
CA ARG A 192 -6.26 5.79 -12.40
C ARG A 192 -7.19 6.73 -11.69
N ASP A 193 -8.23 7.17 -12.39
CA ASP A 193 -9.13 8.18 -11.85
C ASP A 193 -9.96 7.62 -10.70
N LEU A 194 -10.41 6.38 -10.80
CA LEU A 194 -11.11 5.68 -9.72
C LEU A 194 -10.23 5.49 -8.48
N CYS A 195 -8.98 5.04 -8.65
CA CYS A 195 -8.02 4.92 -7.55
C CYS A 195 -7.77 6.29 -6.88
N GLN A 196 -7.50 7.33 -7.67
CA GLN A 196 -7.20 8.65 -7.11
C GLN A 196 -8.42 9.28 -6.42
N ASP A 197 -9.62 9.15 -7.01
CA ASP A 197 -10.87 9.63 -6.39
C ASP A 197 -11.13 8.93 -5.05
N SER A 198 -10.87 7.63 -4.98
CA SER A 198 -10.97 6.85 -3.74
C SER A 198 -9.95 7.31 -2.69
N PHE A 199 -8.69 7.56 -3.07
CA PHE A 199 -7.68 8.08 -2.14
C PHE A 199 -8.04 9.48 -1.64
N ASP A 200 -8.46 10.37 -2.54
CA ASP A 200 -8.85 11.74 -2.20
C ASP A 200 -10.04 11.75 -1.22
N ALA A 201 -11.04 10.91 -1.45
CA ALA A 201 -12.21 10.77 -0.57
C ALA A 201 -11.85 10.29 0.84
N VAL A 202 -11.02 9.26 0.95
CA VAL A 202 -10.59 8.73 2.27
C VAL A 202 -9.68 9.73 2.98
N ASN A 203 -8.74 10.35 2.27
CA ASN A 203 -7.86 11.36 2.86
C ASN A 203 -8.67 12.54 3.40
N ALA A 204 -9.66 13.02 2.64
CA ALA A 204 -10.55 14.09 3.07
C ALA A 204 -11.37 13.69 4.31
N LEU A 205 -12.02 12.52 4.28
CA LEU A 205 -12.81 11.98 5.39
C LEU A 205 -11.98 11.80 6.68
N LYS A 206 -10.70 11.47 6.55
CA LYS A 206 -9.76 11.31 7.66
C LYS A 206 -9.05 12.60 8.07
N GLY A 207 -9.21 13.69 7.31
CA GLY A 207 -8.45 14.92 7.51
C GLY A 207 -6.94 14.78 7.27
N TRP A 208 -6.53 13.80 6.47
CA TRP A 208 -5.13 13.55 6.14
C TRP A 208 -4.66 14.51 5.05
N THR A 209 -3.62 15.29 5.37
CA THR A 209 -2.97 16.23 4.43
C THR A 209 -1.80 15.59 3.71
N ASP A 210 -1.18 14.60 4.36
CA ASP A 210 -0.11 13.77 3.85
C ASP A 210 -0.71 12.44 3.32
N PRO A 211 -0.75 12.22 2.00
CA PRO A 211 -1.38 11.04 1.43
C PRO A 211 -0.50 9.80 1.60
N HIS A 212 -1.09 8.70 2.05
CA HIS A 212 -0.44 7.40 2.16
C HIS A 212 -0.34 6.66 0.80
N LEU A 213 -1.24 6.95 -0.14
CA LEU A 213 -1.27 6.43 -1.51
C LEU A 213 -1.50 7.55 -2.52
N VAL A 214 -0.81 7.48 -3.66
CA VAL A 214 -0.99 8.39 -4.81
C VAL A 214 -0.91 7.64 -6.13
N VAL A 215 -1.70 8.05 -7.12
CA VAL A 215 -1.64 7.47 -8.46
C VAL A 215 -0.59 8.19 -9.31
N ASP A 216 0.22 7.42 -10.04
CA ASP A 216 1.13 7.96 -11.04
C ASP A 216 0.47 8.09 -12.42
N TYR A 217 0.40 9.34 -12.88
CA TYR A 217 -0.12 9.77 -14.18
C TYR A 217 0.98 9.90 -15.25
N GLY A 218 2.24 9.59 -14.92
CA GLY A 218 3.40 9.83 -15.78
C GLY A 218 3.54 8.88 -16.96
N VAL A 219 2.91 7.70 -16.91
CA VAL A 219 2.92 6.75 -18.04
C VAL A 219 1.80 7.12 -19.01
N ALA A 220 2.14 7.39 -20.26
CA ALA A 220 1.14 7.65 -21.30
C ALA A 220 0.25 6.41 -21.52
N SER A 221 -1.07 6.61 -21.57
CA SER A 221 -2.01 5.57 -22.01
C SER A 221 -1.87 5.45 -23.53
N ALA A 222 -1.37 4.31 -24.02
CA ALA A 222 -1.15 4.12 -25.46
C ALA A 222 -2.41 3.54 -26.15
N SER A 223 -3.25 2.82 -25.43
CA SER A 223 -4.49 2.24 -25.93
C SER A 223 -5.72 3.08 -25.57
N GLY A 224 -6.61 3.17 -26.55
CA GLY A 224 -7.96 3.69 -26.39
C GLY A 224 -8.96 2.61 -25.99
N GLU A 225 -8.51 1.46 -25.46
CA GLU A 225 -9.43 0.41 -25.02
C GLU A 225 -10.35 0.95 -23.93
N ARG A 226 -11.66 0.83 -24.15
CA ARG A 226 -12.66 1.41 -23.27
C ARG A 226 -13.22 0.33 -22.37
N ILE A 227 -13.21 0.60 -21.07
CA ILE A 227 -13.85 -0.24 -20.07
C ILE A 227 -15.03 0.49 -19.45
N THR A 228 -15.88 -0.31 -18.81
CA THR A 228 -16.99 0.13 -17.98
C THR A 228 -16.83 -0.57 -16.63
N ILE A 229 -16.74 0.20 -15.56
CA ILE A 229 -16.64 -0.30 -14.19
C ILE A 229 -17.89 0.14 -13.44
N GLN A 230 -18.56 -0.80 -12.79
CA GLN A 230 -19.64 -0.52 -11.84
C GLN A 230 -19.04 -0.47 -10.44
N VAL A 231 -19.23 0.65 -9.74
CA VAL A 231 -18.68 0.88 -8.41
C VAL A 231 -19.75 0.59 -7.36
N GLN A 232 -19.44 -0.29 -6.40
CA GLN A 232 -20.41 -0.78 -5.39
C GLN A 232 -19.91 -0.61 -3.94
N ASP A 233 -18.98 0.30 -3.69
CA ASP A 233 -18.35 0.53 -2.36
C ASP A 233 -17.54 -0.66 -1.82
N ASP A 234 -17.24 -1.64 -2.68
CA ASP A 234 -16.32 -2.74 -2.41
C ASP A 234 -14.87 -2.26 -2.27
N PRO A 235 -13.96 -3.11 -1.77
CA PRO A 235 -12.52 -2.88 -1.88
C PRO A 235 -12.07 -2.42 -3.27
N LEU A 236 -11.13 -1.49 -3.31
CA LEU A 236 -10.63 -0.90 -4.55
C LEU A 236 -9.99 -1.95 -5.44
N TRP A 237 -9.20 -2.86 -4.88
CA TRP A 237 -8.60 -3.96 -5.64
C TRP A 237 -9.65 -4.86 -6.30
N SER A 238 -10.61 -5.34 -5.50
CA SER A 238 -11.71 -6.18 -5.97
C SER A 238 -12.56 -5.49 -7.06
N THR A 239 -12.73 -4.16 -6.98
CA THR A 239 -13.47 -3.37 -7.97
C THR A 239 -12.74 -3.27 -9.32
N ILE A 240 -11.41 -3.13 -9.32
CA ILE A 240 -10.63 -2.83 -10.54
C ILE A 240 -9.96 -4.04 -11.18
N LEU A 241 -9.77 -5.15 -10.45
CA LEU A 241 -8.98 -6.30 -10.90
C LEU A 241 -9.49 -6.90 -12.21
N ALA A 242 -10.74 -7.36 -12.24
CA ALA A 242 -11.30 -8.01 -13.43
C ALA A 242 -11.40 -7.06 -14.65
N PRO A 243 -11.84 -5.78 -14.50
CA PRO A 243 -11.77 -4.81 -15.58
C PRO A 243 -10.34 -4.54 -16.09
N ALA A 244 -9.35 -4.45 -15.19
CA ALA A 244 -7.95 -4.23 -15.55
C ALA A 244 -7.39 -5.43 -16.34
N GLU A 245 -7.66 -6.65 -15.87
CA GLU A 245 -7.26 -7.88 -16.54
C GLU A 245 -7.83 -7.97 -17.95
N SER A 246 -9.15 -7.76 -18.09
CA SER A 246 -9.86 -7.81 -19.36
C SER A 246 -9.29 -6.82 -20.39
N ALA A 247 -8.92 -5.62 -19.94
CA ALA A 247 -8.34 -4.58 -20.79
C ALA A 247 -6.80 -4.65 -20.92
N GLY A 248 -6.16 -5.71 -20.43
CA GLY A 248 -4.71 -5.85 -20.50
C GLY A 248 -3.92 -4.78 -19.74
N VAL A 249 -4.52 -4.15 -18.74
CA VAL A 249 -3.88 -3.15 -17.87
C VAL A 249 -3.30 -3.85 -16.66
N ASN A 250 -2.06 -3.52 -16.29
CA ASN A 250 -1.43 -3.96 -15.05
C ASN A 250 -1.51 -2.84 -14.00
N VAL A 251 -1.78 -3.24 -12.76
CA VAL A 251 -1.87 -2.34 -11.60
C VAL A 251 -0.99 -2.91 -10.50
N TRP A 252 -0.13 -2.08 -9.91
CA TRP A 252 0.71 -2.46 -8.78
C TRP A 252 1.07 -1.24 -7.94
N VAL A 253 1.54 -1.47 -6.71
CA VAL A 253 1.97 -0.40 -5.80
C VAL A 253 3.47 -0.50 -5.53
N GLU A 254 4.18 0.61 -5.66
CA GLU A 254 5.60 0.75 -5.31
C GLU A 254 5.75 1.66 -4.09
N LEU A 255 6.64 1.33 -3.16
CA LEU A 255 7.02 2.28 -2.13
C LEU A 255 7.87 3.38 -2.76
N TRP A 256 7.54 4.64 -2.52
CA TRP A 256 8.32 5.84 -2.88
C TRP A 256 8.90 6.46 -1.61
N TRP A 257 10.17 6.88 -1.63
CA TRP A 257 10.81 7.57 -0.50
C TRP A 257 11.15 9.03 -0.83
N PRO A 258 11.17 9.91 0.19
CA PRO A 258 11.73 11.25 0.06
C PRO A 258 13.13 11.21 -0.56
N GLY A 259 13.30 11.96 -1.66
CA GLY A 259 14.54 12.00 -2.43
C GLY A 259 14.52 11.18 -3.73
N ASP A 260 13.49 10.36 -3.96
CA ASP A 260 13.30 9.69 -5.24
C ASP A 260 12.79 10.66 -6.34
N PRO A 261 12.86 10.26 -7.62
CA PRO A 261 12.31 11.07 -8.70
C PRO A 261 10.85 11.47 -8.42
N PRO A 262 10.47 12.74 -8.69
CA PRO A 262 9.11 13.22 -8.49
C PRO A 262 8.07 12.37 -9.23
N ILE A 263 6.97 12.04 -8.55
CA ILE A 263 5.81 11.32 -9.11
C ILE A 263 4.99 12.32 -9.92
N THR A 264 4.45 11.89 -11.07
CA THR A 264 3.50 12.71 -11.82
C THR A 264 2.11 12.46 -11.25
N VAL A 265 1.54 13.42 -10.53
CA VAL A 265 0.24 13.30 -9.88
C VAL A 265 -0.84 14.04 -10.66
N ARG A 266 -2.11 13.74 -10.34
CA ARG A 266 -3.26 14.44 -10.92
C ARG A 266 -3.12 15.96 -10.77
N GLY A 267 -3.53 16.69 -11.81
CA GLY A 267 -3.51 18.14 -11.80
C GLY A 267 -4.52 18.76 -10.82
N PRO A 268 -4.45 20.08 -10.57
CA PRO A 268 -5.36 20.76 -9.66
C PRO A 268 -6.81 20.63 -10.15
N ARG A 269 -7.75 20.50 -9.21
CA ARG A 269 -9.19 20.53 -9.52
C ARG A 269 -9.54 21.88 -10.13
N LEU A 270 -10.19 21.86 -11.29
CA LEU A 270 -10.63 23.05 -12.01
C LEU A 270 -12.13 23.27 -11.81
N ALA A 271 -12.58 24.50 -12.03
CA ALA A 271 -14.00 24.73 -12.26
C ALA A 271 -14.44 23.89 -13.47
N PRO A 272 -15.62 23.25 -13.44
CA PRO A 272 -16.04 22.37 -14.52
C PRO A 272 -16.06 23.13 -15.85
N ASP A 273 -15.24 22.70 -16.81
CA ASP A 273 -15.33 23.24 -18.16
C ASP A 273 -16.60 22.67 -18.82
N LYS A 274 -17.51 23.56 -19.21
CA LYS A 274 -18.78 23.20 -19.84
C LYS A 274 -18.59 22.54 -21.21
N ALA A 275 -17.43 22.72 -21.86
CA ALA A 275 -17.17 22.22 -23.21
C ALA A 275 -16.50 20.84 -23.21
N THR A 276 -15.51 20.61 -22.33
CA THR A 276 -14.72 19.36 -22.30
C THR A 276 -15.16 18.40 -21.20
N GLY A 277 -15.89 18.90 -20.18
CA GLY A 277 -16.19 18.14 -18.98
C GLY A 277 -14.96 17.81 -18.13
N GLU A 278 -13.78 18.34 -18.47
CA GLU A 278 -12.56 18.15 -17.68
C GLU A 278 -12.67 18.87 -16.34
N ARG A 279 -12.35 18.14 -15.28
CA ARG A 279 -12.42 18.60 -13.89
C ARG A 279 -11.05 18.85 -13.27
N PHE A 280 -9.98 18.56 -14.01
CA PHE A 280 -8.61 18.63 -13.51
C PHE A 280 -7.69 19.21 -14.57
N GLY A 281 -6.74 20.03 -14.12
CA GLY A 281 -5.68 20.57 -14.97
C GLY A 281 -4.67 19.51 -15.40
N PRO A 282 -3.63 19.91 -16.13
CA PRO A 282 -2.57 18.99 -16.54
C PRO A 282 -1.90 18.35 -15.31
N PRO A 283 -1.48 17.07 -15.39
CA PRO A 283 -0.71 16.42 -14.33
C PRO A 283 0.53 17.21 -13.95
N VAL A 284 0.88 17.18 -12.67
CA VAL A 284 2.01 17.93 -12.11
C VAL A 284 3.00 16.99 -11.45
N ARG A 285 4.29 17.36 -11.47
CA ARG A 285 5.33 16.58 -10.77
C ARG A 285 5.37 16.99 -9.30
N LYS A 286 5.24 16.03 -8.39
CA LYS A 286 5.22 16.25 -6.94
C LYS A 286 6.22 15.35 -6.23
N THR A 287 6.82 15.90 -5.17
CA THR A 287 7.63 15.17 -4.18
C THR A 287 6.91 15.21 -2.83
N PHE A 288 7.21 14.24 -1.97
CA PHE A 288 6.65 14.13 -0.63
C PHE A 288 7.76 14.18 0.42
N ASN A 289 7.42 14.65 1.61
CA ASN A 289 8.31 14.71 2.79
C ASN A 289 8.25 13.43 3.64
N HIS A 290 7.41 12.47 3.27
CA HIS A 290 7.22 11.16 3.89
C HIS A 290 7.14 10.07 2.80
N PRO A 291 7.31 8.77 3.15
CA PRO A 291 7.08 7.69 2.21
C PRO A 291 5.64 7.65 1.72
N VAL A 292 5.44 7.27 0.45
CA VAL A 292 4.10 7.11 -0.12
C VAL A 292 4.04 5.86 -0.97
N GLY A 293 2.92 5.15 -0.97
CA GLY A 293 2.68 4.12 -1.96
C GLY A 293 2.28 4.76 -3.30
N ARG A 294 3.11 4.57 -4.32
CA ARG A 294 2.88 4.98 -5.69
C ARG A 294 2.11 3.88 -6.42
N VAL A 295 0.85 4.14 -6.75
CA VAL A 295 0.03 3.26 -7.56
C VAL A 295 0.36 3.48 -9.04
N CYS A 296 0.89 2.44 -9.67
CA CYS A 296 1.24 2.42 -11.06
C CYS A 296 0.16 1.68 -11.86
N VAL A 297 -0.36 2.33 -12.89
CA VAL A 297 -1.35 1.78 -13.81
C VAL A 297 -0.79 1.88 -15.22
N GLN A 298 -0.56 0.75 -15.87
CA GLN A 298 0.10 0.71 -17.17
C GLN A 298 -0.46 -0.41 -18.04
N GLU A 299 -0.63 -0.15 -19.33
CA GLU A 299 -0.91 -1.20 -20.31
C GLU A 299 0.25 -2.17 -20.41
N VAL A 300 -0.08 -3.47 -20.43
CA VAL A 300 0.93 -4.45 -20.79
C VAL A 300 1.20 -4.29 -22.27
N GLY A 301 2.40 -3.76 -22.59
CA GLY A 301 2.87 -3.72 -23.96
C GLY A 301 2.69 -5.10 -24.58
N ARG A 302 1.96 -5.18 -25.70
CA ARG A 302 2.04 -6.34 -26.57
C ARG A 302 3.48 -6.36 -27.08
N SER A 303 4.34 -7.11 -26.40
CA SER A 303 5.66 -7.50 -26.88
C SER A 303 5.54 -8.17 -28.24
#